data_AF-A0A533XF11-F1
#
_entry.id   AF-A0A533XF11-F1
#
_cell.length_a   1.000
_cell.length_b   1.000
_cell.length_c   1.000
_cell.angle_alpha   90.00
_cell.angle_beta   90.00
_cell.angle_gamma   90.00
#
_symmetry.space_group_name_H-M   'P 1'
#
loop_
_entity.id
_entity.type
_entity.pdbx_description
1 polymer ?
#
loop_
_entity_poly.entity_id
_entity_poly.type
_entity_poly.pdbx_seq_one_letter_code
_entity_poly.pdbx_strand_id
1 'polypeptide(L)'
;LRAMILRADFEPGESVVITHLRHQTALLRAKEALSSAAGSVGVKLSGEFVAMDLRASIDALGEITGAVSTDDILDRIFREFCIGK
;
A
#
# COMPACT_ATOMS: atom_id res chain seq x y z
N LEU A 1 1.02 22.72 -2.44
CA LEU A 1 1.32 21.27 -2.40
C LEU A 1 0.40 20.50 -1.45
N ARG A 2 0.45 20.69 -0.12
CA ARG A 2 -0.44 19.99 0.86
C ARG A 2 -1.95 20.11 0.57
N ALA A 3 -2.41 21.32 0.22
CA ALA A 3 -3.82 21.57 -0.09
C ALA A 3 -4.27 21.02 -1.46
N MET A 4 -3.33 20.63 -2.33
CA MET A 4 -3.63 20.19 -3.70
C MET A 4 -3.87 18.68 -3.76
N ILE A 5 -3.25 17.90 -2.86
CA ILE A 5 -3.47 16.45 -2.71
C ILE A 5 -4.78 16.16 -1.97
N LEU A 6 -5.16 16.99 -1.00
CA LEU A 6 -6.40 16.86 -0.22
C LEU A 6 -7.67 17.33 -0.97
N ARG A 7 -7.51 17.95 -2.15
CA ARG A 7 -8.59 18.45 -3.03
C ARG A 7 -8.86 17.53 -4.23
N ALA A 8 -8.52 16.25 -4.14
CA ALA A 8 -9.28 15.30 -4.93
C ALA A 8 -10.70 15.35 -4.34
N ASP A 9 -11.66 15.92 -5.07
CA ASP A 9 -13.04 16.11 -4.65
C ASP A 9 -13.63 14.77 -4.19
N PHE A 10 -13.51 14.47 -2.90
CA PHE A 10 -14.08 13.30 -2.27
C PHE A 10 -15.50 13.68 -1.89
N GLU A 11 -16.42 13.53 -2.84
CA GLU A 11 -17.83 13.47 -2.53
C GLU A 11 -18.02 12.28 -1.58
N PRO A 12 -18.51 12.48 -0.34
CA PRO A 12 -18.82 11.36 0.55
C PRO A 12 -20.04 10.63 -0.01
N GLY A 13 -19.80 9.78 -1.00
CA GLY A 13 -20.74 8.76 -1.43
C GLY A 13 -20.98 7.76 -0.28
N GLU A 14 -22.04 6.98 -0.43
CA GLU A 14 -22.45 5.90 0.48
C GLU A 14 -21.24 5.21 1.14
N SER A 15 -21.23 5.15 2.49
CA SER A 15 -20.11 4.63 3.24
C SER A 15 -19.78 3.21 2.82
N VAL A 16 -18.61 2.99 2.24
CA VAL A 16 -18.15 1.66 1.86
C VAL A 16 -17.77 0.89 3.13
N VAL A 17 -18.49 -0.19 3.41
CA VAL A 17 -18.19 -1.08 4.54
C VAL A 17 -17.13 -2.10 4.14
N ILE A 18 -16.06 -2.18 4.92
CA ILE A 18 -15.02 -3.20 4.74
C ILE A 18 -15.50 -4.50 5.40
N THR A 19 -15.80 -5.51 4.60
CA THR A 19 -16.36 -6.79 5.07
C THR A 19 -15.31 -7.90 5.22
N HIS A 20 -14.13 -7.74 4.62
CA HIS A 20 -13.06 -8.74 4.65
C HIS A 20 -11.92 -8.33 5.56
N LEU A 21 -11.52 -9.24 6.46
CA LEU A 21 -10.38 -9.06 7.36
C LEU A 21 -9.09 -8.74 6.60
N ARG A 22 -8.83 -9.38 5.45
CA ARG A 22 -7.63 -9.11 4.62
C ARG A 22 -7.52 -7.63 4.23
N HIS A 23 -8.64 -7.03 3.81
CA HIS A 23 -8.67 -5.63 3.40
C HIS A 23 -8.50 -4.71 4.60
N GLN A 24 -9.09 -5.05 5.74
CA GLN A 24 -8.88 -4.32 6.98
C GLN A 24 -7.40 -4.32 7.39
N THR A 25 -6.74 -5.49 7.36
CA THR A 25 -5.31 -5.61 7.69
C THR A 25 -4.44 -4.81 6.74
N ALA A 26 -4.69 -4.89 5.43
CA ALA A 26 -3.98 -4.11 4.42
C ALA A 26 -4.13 -2.59 4.64
N LEU A 27 -5.34 -2.11 4.94
CA LEU A 27 -5.60 -0.70 5.25
C LEU A 27 -4.92 -0.23 6.54
N LEU A 28 -4.88 -1.07 7.58
CA LEU A 28 -4.18 -0.76 8.82
C LEU A 28 -2.67 -0.61 8.58
N ARG A 29 -2.06 -1.53 7.84
CA ARG A 29 -0.65 -1.46 7.44
C ARG A 29 -0.36 -0.22 6.61
N ALA A 30 -1.22 0.09 5.64
CA ALA A 30 -1.10 1.29 4.81
C ALA A 30 -1.17 2.57 5.65
N LYS A 31 -2.08 2.63 6.64
CA LYS A 31 -2.23 3.74 7.58
C LYS A 31 -0.99 3.91 8.47
N GLU A 32 -0.47 2.82 9.02
CA GLU A 32 0.74 2.84 9.85
C GLU A 32 1.93 3.38 9.06
N ALA A 33 2.15 2.87 7.85
CA ALA A 33 3.22 3.34 6.97
C ALA A 33 3.08 4.83 6.61
N LEU A 34 1.87 5.32 6.34
CA LEU A 34 1.62 6.76 6.12
C LEU A 34 1.88 7.60 7.37
N SER A 35 1.55 7.08 8.55
CA SER A 35 1.85 7.75 9.82
C SER A 35 3.36 7.85 10.04
N SER A 36 4.11 6.80 9.72
CA SER A 36 5.58 6.81 9.76
C SER A 36 6.16 7.82 8.77
N ALA A 37 5.68 7.84 7.52
CA ALA A 37 6.10 8.80 6.51
C ALA A 37 5.87 10.26 6.97
N ALA A 38 4.68 10.53 7.54
CA ALA A 38 4.34 11.84 8.08
C ALA A 38 5.23 12.23 9.27
N GLY A 39 5.53 11.27 10.14
CA GLY A 39 6.49 11.44 11.25
C GLY A 39 7.89 11.79 10.74
N SER A 40 8.39 11.02 9.77
CA SER A 40 9.68 11.21 9.10
C SER A 40 9.82 12.60 8.48
N VAL A 41 8.76 13.12 7.86
CA VAL A 41 8.70 14.51 7.38
C VAL A 41 8.75 15.51 8.53
N GLY A 42 8.00 15.27 9.61
CA GLY A 42 7.94 16.15 10.79
C GLY A 42 9.29 16.33 11.49
N VAL A 43 10.10 15.28 11.53
CA VAL A 43 11.46 15.30 12.12
C VAL A 43 12.57 15.59 11.11
N LYS A 44 12.23 15.93 9.85
CA LYS A 44 13.19 16.25 8.76
C LYS A 44 14.21 15.14 8.47
N LEU A 45 13.78 13.88 8.48
CA LEU A 45 14.61 12.78 8.00
C LEU A 45 14.89 12.91 6.49
N SER A 46 15.91 12.18 6.01
CA SER A 46 16.20 12.05 4.57
C SER A 46 14.95 11.61 3.80
N GLY A 47 14.81 12.10 2.58
CA GLY A 47 13.72 11.72 1.68
C GLY A 47 13.65 10.22 1.40
N GLU A 48 14.75 9.49 1.60
CA GLU A 48 14.81 8.02 1.48
C GLU A 48 13.90 7.32 2.49
N PHE A 49 13.85 7.78 3.74
CA PHE A 49 12.97 7.21 4.77
C PHE A 49 11.49 7.45 4.44
N VAL A 50 11.17 8.68 4.03
CA VAL A 50 9.82 9.04 3.59
C VAL A 50 9.40 8.20 2.38
N ALA A 51 10.28 8.03 1.41
CA ALA A 51 10.01 7.24 0.21
C ALA A 51 9.80 5.75 0.52
N MET A 52 10.58 5.20 1.45
CA MET A 52 10.44 3.82 1.92
C MET A 52 9.07 3.60 2.57
N ASP A 53 8.67 4.47 3.49
CA ASP A 53 7.38 4.39 4.17
C ASP A 53 6.20 4.55 3.20
N LEU A 54 6.31 5.47 2.23
CA LEU A 54 5.31 5.62 1.16
C LEU A 54 5.19 4.37 0.29
N ARG A 55 6.32 3.71 -0.03
CA ARG A 55 6.32 2.46 -0.79
C ARG A 55 5.61 1.34 -0.04
N ALA A 56 5.91 1.19 1.24
CA ALA A 56 5.22 0.21 2.10
C ALA A 56 3.70 0.45 2.16
N SER A 57 3.26 1.72 2.17
CA SER A 57 1.83 2.06 2.08
C SER A 57 1.20 1.64 0.75
N ILE A 58 1.86 1.94 -0.36
CA ILE A 58 1.40 1.58 -1.71
C ILE A 58 1.31 0.07 -1.86
N ASP A 59 2.31 -0.68 -1.37
CA ASP A 59 2.33 -2.14 -1.46
C ASP A 59 1.15 -2.75 -0.68
N ALA A 60 0.89 -2.26 0.53
CA ALA A 60 -0.26 -2.70 1.33
C ALA A 60 -1.60 -2.38 0.66
N LEU A 61 -1.76 -1.21 0.03
CA LEU A 61 -2.96 -0.90 -0.76
C LEU A 61 -3.07 -1.75 -2.04
N GLY A 62 -1.93 -2.12 -2.62
CA GLY A 62 -1.82 -3.03 -3.75
C GLY A 62 -2.44 -4.40 -3.48
N GLU A 63 -2.33 -4.91 -2.24
CA GLU A 63 -2.96 -6.18 -1.81
C GLU A 63 -4.50 -6.15 -1.91
N ILE A 64 -5.12 -4.96 -1.80
CA ILE A 64 -6.59 -4.78 -1.88
C ILE A 64 -7.06 -4.75 -3.33
N THR A 65 -6.29 -4.07 -4.19
CA THR A 65 -6.62 -3.88 -5.61
C THR A 65 -6.12 -5.03 -6.48
N GLY A 66 -5.34 -5.96 -5.93
CA GLY A 66 -4.67 -7.02 -6.67
C GLY A 66 -3.48 -6.53 -7.50
N ALA A 67 -2.99 -5.32 -7.25
CA ALA A 67 -1.89 -4.70 -8.00
C ALA A 67 -0.49 -5.13 -7.50
N VAL A 68 -0.41 -5.85 -6.38
CA VAL A 68 0.84 -6.38 -5.83
C VAL A 68 0.62 -7.80 -5.31
N SER A 69 1.43 -8.74 -5.77
CA SER A 69 1.63 -9.99 -5.05
C SER A 69 3.03 -10.56 -5.24
N THR A 70 3.69 -10.87 -4.13
CA THR A 70 4.85 -11.77 -4.06
C THR A 70 4.44 -13.21 -4.46
N ASP A 71 3.15 -13.57 -4.43
CA ASP A 71 2.64 -14.81 -5.04
C ASP A 71 2.68 -14.75 -6.58
N ASP A 72 2.60 -13.59 -7.25
CA ASP A 72 2.83 -13.55 -8.70
C ASP A 72 4.29 -13.83 -9.05
N ILE A 73 5.21 -13.51 -8.13
CA ILE A 73 6.63 -13.84 -8.24
C ILE A 73 6.82 -15.34 -7.95
N LEU A 74 6.22 -15.88 -6.89
CA LEU A 74 6.32 -17.30 -6.54
C LEU A 74 5.64 -18.19 -7.59
N ASP A 75 4.45 -17.86 -8.07
CA ASP A 75 3.77 -18.57 -9.15
C ASP A 75 4.54 -18.52 -10.46
N ARG A 76 5.30 -17.45 -10.73
CA ARG A 76 6.16 -17.35 -11.92
C ARG A 76 7.44 -18.15 -11.77
N ILE A 77 8.03 -18.17 -10.57
CA ILE A 77 9.14 -19.07 -10.21
C ILE A 77 8.67 -20.53 -10.36
N PHE A 78 7.53 -20.93 -9.81
CA PHE A 78 7.04 -22.31 -9.91
C PHE A 78 6.53 -22.71 -11.31
N ARG A 79 6.14 -21.74 -12.17
CA ARG A 79 5.81 -21.99 -13.59
C ARG A 79 7.04 -22.15 -14.49
N GLU A 80 8.15 -21.44 -14.24
CA GLU A 80 9.39 -21.59 -15.01
C GLU A 80 10.25 -22.78 -14.55
N PHE A 81 10.07 -23.25 -13.30
CA PHE A 81 10.63 -24.51 -12.79
C PHE A 81 9.78 -25.74 -13.12
N CYS A 82 9.06 -25.74 -14.26
CA CYS A 82 8.72 -26.99 -14.94
C CYS A 82 10.01 -27.68 -15.43
N ILE A 83 10.81 -28.21 -14.49
CA ILE A 83 11.66 -29.36 -14.76
C ILE A 83 10.67 -30.48 -15.04
N GLY A 84 10.43 -30.73 -16.32
CA GLY A 84 9.41 -31.64 -16.79
C GLY A 84 9.49 -33.02 -16.13
N LYS A 85 8.53 -33.29 -15.26
CA LYS A 85 7.81 -34.56 -15.05
C LYS A 85 6.84 -34.41 -13.89
#